data_AF-A0A8B6EA22-F1
#
_entry.id   AF-A0A8B6EA22-F1
#
_cell.length_a   1.000
_cell.length_b   1.000
_cell.length_c   1.000
_cell.angle_alpha   90.00
_cell.angle_beta   90.00
_cell.angle_gamma   90.00
#
_symmetry.space_group_name_H-M   'P 1'
#
loop_
_entity.id
_entity.type
_entity.pdbx_description
1 polymer ?
#
loop_
_entity_poly.entity_id
_entity_poly.type
_entity_poly.pdbx_seq_one_letter_code
_entity_poly.pdbx_strand_id
1 'polypeptide(L)'
;MTPYFWVKNINETIPENRDGSFMYGGHSCQITNFHYLFRHAARYPSLTWIQKMDNISTVLREDPTVVTKYPFIGNWRTPFPKSKQYQQSTVGDKEMLQLGERFGKRFRNNVHKNAGKIMFETTSKDRTKQSKSKFCLGLENVMGKQSITTSTDDRLLRYYDYCGKYVKEVDQNNETLTEFYKFLNGVEMKSVVNKVRQKIGTSEIEPGGDVAKIIAIVNVFVNLVKR
;
A
#
# COMPACT_ATOMS: atom_id res chain seq x y z
N MET A 1 4.83 -4.88 -5.03
CA MET A 1 4.63 -3.54 -5.62
C MET A 1 3.49 -2.83 -4.88
N THR A 2 3.74 -1.71 -4.20
CA THR A 2 2.68 -0.92 -3.55
C THR A 2 1.99 -0.02 -4.59
N PRO A 3 0.67 0.22 -4.51
CA PRO A 3 -0.09 0.90 -5.58
C PRO A 3 0.15 2.41 -5.67
N TYR A 4 1.07 2.97 -4.90
CA TYR A 4 1.20 4.43 -4.74
C TYR A 4 1.75 5.16 -5.98
N PHE A 5 2.34 4.44 -6.94
CA PHE A 5 2.82 5.03 -8.19
C PHE A 5 1.70 5.28 -9.23
N TRP A 6 0.48 4.78 -8.99
CA TRP A 6 -0.62 4.93 -9.95
C TRP A 6 -1.37 6.26 -9.84
N VAL A 7 -1.13 7.05 -8.78
CA VAL A 7 -1.58 8.45 -8.72
C VAL A 7 -0.62 9.28 -9.57
N LYS A 8 -0.75 9.14 -10.89
CA LYS A 8 -0.22 10.13 -11.82
C LYS A 8 -0.89 11.48 -11.58
N ASN A 9 -0.21 12.54 -12.03
CA ASN A 9 -0.66 13.94 -12.01
C ASN A 9 -2.18 14.07 -12.16
N ILE A 10 -2.84 14.78 -11.24
CA ILE A 10 -4.29 15.05 -11.29
C ILE A 10 -4.72 15.76 -12.59
N ASN A 11 -3.76 16.40 -13.27
CA ASN A 11 -3.94 17.07 -14.55
C ASN A 11 -3.63 16.17 -15.76
N GLU A 12 -3.37 14.87 -15.57
CA GLU A 12 -3.25 13.92 -16.69
C GLU A 12 -4.58 13.88 -17.44
N THR A 13 -4.57 14.25 -18.72
CA THR A 13 -5.71 14.02 -19.60
C THR A 13 -5.90 12.52 -19.73
N ILE A 14 -7.02 12.00 -19.21
CA ILE A 14 -7.36 10.58 -19.31
C ILE A 14 -8.03 10.40 -20.67
N PRO A 15 -7.41 9.68 -21.63
CA PRO A 15 -8.08 9.35 -22.88
C PRO A 15 -9.32 8.52 -22.55
N GLU A 16 -10.49 9.03 -22.89
CA GLU A 16 -11.74 8.28 -22.79
C GLU A 16 -11.73 7.21 -23.87
N ASN A 17 -11.77 5.93 -23.48
CA ASN A 17 -12.11 4.90 -24.42
C ASN A 17 -13.63 4.89 -24.54
N ARG A 18 -14.15 5.72 -25.46
CA ARG A 18 -15.59 5.87 -25.62
C ARG A 18 -16.18 4.53 -25.98
N ASP A 19 -15.84 3.88 -27.07
CA ASP A 19 -16.49 2.62 -27.47
C ASP A 19 -15.94 1.35 -26.80
N GLY A 20 -14.84 1.44 -26.05
CA GLY A 20 -14.12 0.30 -25.52
C GLY A 20 -13.24 -0.38 -26.57
N SER A 21 -12.95 0.30 -27.68
CA SER A 21 -12.13 -0.22 -28.77
C SER A 21 -10.73 0.41 -28.79
N PHE A 22 -9.77 -0.29 -29.38
CA PHE A 22 -8.43 0.23 -29.64
C PHE A 22 -7.78 -0.52 -30.80
N MET A 23 -6.86 0.14 -31.49
CA MET A 23 -6.08 -0.49 -32.57
C MET A 23 -4.86 -1.21 -31.99
N TYR A 24 -4.66 -2.47 -32.39
CA TYR A 24 -3.46 -3.22 -32.06
C TYR A 24 -3.07 -4.13 -33.24
N GLY A 25 -1.85 -3.97 -33.75
CA GLY A 25 -1.36 -4.77 -34.87
C GLY A 25 -2.19 -4.64 -36.16
N GLY A 26 -2.80 -3.48 -36.41
CA GLY A 26 -3.66 -3.27 -37.59
C GLY A 26 -5.10 -3.80 -37.44
N HIS A 27 -5.44 -4.39 -36.29
CA HIS A 27 -6.79 -4.87 -36.00
C HIS A 27 -7.52 -3.94 -35.03
N SER A 28 -8.84 -3.84 -35.19
CA SER A 28 -9.72 -3.21 -34.20
C SER A 28 -10.07 -4.23 -33.11
N CYS A 29 -9.64 -3.96 -31.89
CA CYS A 29 -9.93 -4.77 -30.72
C CYS A 29 -11.06 -4.15 -29.90
N GLN A 30 -11.90 -4.96 -29.27
CA GLN A 30 -12.93 -4.50 -28.34
C GLN A 30 -12.78 -5.18 -26.98
N ILE A 31 -12.94 -4.42 -25.91
CA ILE A 31 -12.88 -4.96 -24.55
C ILE A 31 -14.15 -5.73 -24.25
N THR A 32 -14.00 -7.03 -23.98
CA THR A 32 -15.12 -7.94 -23.66
C THR A 32 -15.38 -8.05 -22.17
N ASN A 33 -14.33 -8.16 -21.34
CA ASN A 33 -14.44 -8.33 -19.89
C ASN A 33 -13.34 -7.58 -19.15
N PHE A 34 -13.63 -7.20 -17.89
CA PHE A 34 -12.65 -6.67 -16.95
C PHE A 34 -12.59 -7.54 -15.71
N HIS A 35 -11.40 -8.07 -15.42
CA HIS A 35 -11.07 -8.66 -14.12
C HIS A 35 -9.96 -7.84 -13.51
N TYR A 36 -10.15 -7.38 -12.28
CA TYR A 36 -9.16 -6.56 -11.61
C TYR A 36 -8.97 -6.98 -10.17
N LEU A 37 -7.71 -7.19 -9.78
CA LEU A 37 -7.33 -7.49 -8.41
C LEU A 37 -6.61 -6.27 -7.81
N PHE A 38 -7.30 -5.56 -6.93
CA PHE A 38 -6.71 -4.42 -6.21
C PHE A 38 -6.24 -4.85 -4.82
N ARG A 39 -5.09 -4.33 -4.40
CA ARG A 39 -4.77 -4.25 -2.98
C ARG A 39 -5.62 -3.15 -2.34
N HIS A 40 -5.89 -3.27 -1.04
CA HIS A 40 -6.37 -2.14 -0.23
C HIS A 40 -5.47 -0.90 -0.39
N ALA A 41 -6.05 0.29 -0.16
CA ALA A 41 -5.37 1.58 -0.23
C ALA A 41 -4.38 1.82 0.91
N ALA A 42 -3.76 3.00 0.93
CA ALA A 42 -2.93 3.45 2.05
C ALA A 42 -3.63 3.31 3.40
N ARG A 43 -2.88 2.82 4.39
CA ARG A 43 -3.39 2.57 5.74
C ARG A 43 -2.39 2.99 6.80
N TYR A 44 -2.89 3.18 8.00
CA TYR A 44 -2.03 3.31 9.18
C TYR A 44 -1.24 2.01 9.42
N PRO A 45 -0.04 2.10 10.01
CA PRO A 45 0.76 0.93 10.37
C PRO A 45 0.04 0.02 11.39
N SER A 46 0.61 -1.16 11.68
CA SER A 46 0.12 -1.94 12.82
C SER A 46 0.59 -1.32 14.13
N LEU A 47 -0.01 -1.72 15.25
CA LEU A 47 0.45 -1.33 16.58
C LEU A 47 1.95 -1.65 16.80
N THR A 48 2.39 -2.85 16.43
CA THR A 48 3.80 -3.27 16.52
C THR A 48 4.72 -2.29 15.79
N TRP A 49 4.31 -1.81 14.63
CA TRP A 49 5.09 -0.86 13.83
C TRP A 49 5.07 0.54 14.41
N ILE A 50 3.93 0.99 14.95
CA ILE A 50 3.82 2.27 15.65
C ILE A 50 4.76 2.29 16.86
N GLN A 51 4.76 1.22 17.67
CA GLN A 51 5.64 1.09 18.84
C GLN A 51 7.13 1.09 18.45
N LYS A 52 7.50 0.41 17.36
CA LYS A 52 8.88 0.43 16.86
C LYS A 52 9.31 1.84 16.41
N MET A 53 8.42 2.58 15.73
CA MET A 53 8.66 3.96 15.35
C MET A 53 8.80 4.86 16.59
N ASP A 54 7.95 4.67 17.62
CA ASP A 54 8.04 5.39 18.89
C ASP A 54 9.41 5.17 19.56
N ASN A 55 9.86 3.91 19.64
CA ASN A 55 11.14 3.57 20.26
C ASN A 55 12.32 4.22 19.52
N ILE A 56 12.34 4.12 18.18
CA ILE A 56 13.39 4.75 17.37
C ILE A 56 13.33 6.27 17.48
N SER A 57 12.13 6.85 17.51
CA SER A 57 11.94 8.28 17.75
C SER A 57 12.60 8.73 19.05
N THR A 58 12.48 7.93 20.11
CA THR A 58 13.06 8.24 21.42
C THR A 58 14.58 8.17 21.37
N VAL A 59 15.14 7.07 20.87
CA VAL A 59 16.60 6.90 20.73
C VAL A 59 17.23 8.03 19.93
N LEU A 60 16.66 8.38 18.77
CA LEU A 60 17.21 9.45 17.91
C LEU A 60 17.09 10.85 18.52
N ARG A 61 16.13 11.07 19.43
CA ARG A 61 15.96 12.35 20.12
C ARG A 61 16.90 12.52 21.30
N GLU A 62 17.29 11.42 21.92
CA GLU A 62 18.18 11.40 23.07
C GLU A 62 19.65 11.44 22.65
N ASP A 63 19.96 11.17 21.37
CA ASP A 63 21.30 11.30 20.79
C ASP A 63 21.61 12.77 20.41
N PRO A 64 22.50 13.47 21.13
CA PRO A 64 22.82 14.87 20.85
C PRO A 64 23.47 15.07 19.48
N THR A 65 24.27 14.09 19.01
CA THR A 65 24.92 14.14 17.70
C THR A 65 23.87 14.20 16.59
N VAL A 66 22.83 13.37 16.73
CA VAL A 66 21.71 13.30 15.79
C VAL A 66 20.88 14.57 15.82
N VAL A 67 20.51 15.07 17.00
CA VAL A 67 19.69 16.29 17.13
C VAL A 67 20.45 17.53 16.65
N THR A 68 21.74 17.66 16.95
CA THR A 68 22.57 18.77 16.43
C THR A 68 22.62 18.75 14.91
N LYS A 69 22.79 17.57 14.30
CA LYS A 69 22.81 17.41 12.84
C LYS A 69 21.44 17.60 12.21
N TYR A 70 20.38 17.19 12.90
CA TYR A 70 19.00 17.19 12.44
C TYR A 70 18.04 17.76 13.50
N PRO A 71 17.98 19.08 13.70
CA PRO A 71 17.25 19.70 14.82
C PRO A 71 15.75 19.35 14.88
N PHE A 72 15.12 19.07 13.73
CA PHE A 72 13.72 18.67 13.68
C PHE A 72 13.45 17.35 14.43
N ILE A 73 14.45 16.48 14.58
CA ILE A 73 14.30 15.18 15.25
C ILE A 73 13.93 15.39 16.72
N GLY A 74 14.53 16.37 17.41
CA GLY A 74 14.25 16.68 18.83
C GLY A 74 12.75 16.82 19.13
N ASN A 75 12.01 17.39 18.17
CA ASN A 75 10.56 17.60 18.27
C ASN A 75 9.74 16.58 17.47
N TRP A 76 10.37 15.69 16.71
CA TRP A 76 9.65 14.67 15.95
C TRP A 76 8.96 13.68 16.89
N ARG A 77 7.73 13.30 16.53
CA ARG A 77 6.93 12.29 17.20
C ARG A 77 6.26 11.46 16.12
N THR A 78 6.03 10.18 16.39
CA THR A 78 5.30 9.30 15.49
C THR A 78 3.89 9.88 15.21
N PRO A 79 3.53 10.21 13.96
CA PRO A 79 2.26 10.85 13.64
C PRO A 79 1.09 9.86 13.58
N PHE A 80 1.30 8.61 13.99
CA PHE A 80 0.36 7.52 13.82
C PHE A 80 -0.29 7.16 15.15
N PRO A 81 -1.56 7.52 15.38
CA PRO A 81 -2.25 7.16 16.60
C PRO A 81 -2.49 5.64 16.64
N LYS A 82 -2.18 5.01 17.78
CA LYS A 82 -2.34 3.58 18.03
C LYS A 82 -3.78 3.09 17.79
N SER A 83 -4.78 3.93 18.09
CA SER A 83 -6.21 3.64 17.87
C SER A 83 -6.59 3.45 16.40
N LYS A 84 -5.79 3.96 15.46
CA LYS A 84 -6.04 3.85 14.02
C LYS A 84 -5.32 2.68 13.36
N GLN A 85 -4.69 1.77 14.13
CA GLN A 85 -3.92 0.67 13.55
C GLN A 85 -4.72 -0.09 12.47
N TYR A 86 -4.07 -0.41 11.36
CA TYR A 86 -4.65 -1.07 10.17
C TYR A 86 -5.76 -0.33 9.42
N GLN A 87 -6.33 0.75 9.96
CA GLN A 87 -7.39 1.51 9.31
C GLN A 87 -6.87 2.18 8.04
N GLN A 88 -7.73 2.28 7.01
CA GLN A 88 -7.40 3.03 5.81
C GLN A 88 -7.22 4.51 6.17
N SER A 89 -6.20 5.16 5.61
CA SER A 89 -5.91 6.56 5.87
C SER A 89 -6.76 7.46 4.97
N THR A 90 -6.81 8.75 5.28
CA THR A 90 -7.44 9.76 4.41
C THR A 90 -6.77 9.86 3.04
N VAL A 91 -5.46 9.57 2.95
CA VAL A 91 -4.74 9.44 1.69
C VAL A 91 -5.24 8.21 0.92
N GLY A 92 -5.38 7.07 1.59
CA GLY A 92 -5.93 5.86 0.99
C GLY A 92 -7.38 6.03 0.50
N ASP A 93 -8.19 6.80 1.22
CA ASP A 93 -9.54 7.15 0.77
C ASP A 93 -9.51 7.94 -0.56
N LYS A 94 -8.63 8.93 -0.66
CA LYS A 94 -8.46 9.72 -1.89
C LYS A 94 -7.91 8.87 -3.04
N GLU A 95 -6.96 7.99 -2.77
CA GLU A 95 -6.40 7.07 -3.77
C GLU A 95 -7.49 6.23 -4.43
N MET A 96 -8.35 5.60 -3.63
CA MET A 96 -9.41 4.73 -4.15
C MET A 96 -10.52 5.52 -4.83
N LEU A 97 -10.89 6.68 -4.28
CA LEU A 97 -11.84 7.59 -4.92
C LEU A 97 -11.35 7.98 -6.32
N GLN A 98 -10.13 8.49 -6.43
CA GLN A 98 -9.55 8.91 -7.71
C GLN A 98 -9.38 7.73 -8.66
N LEU A 99 -9.04 6.54 -8.16
CA LEU A 99 -8.95 5.34 -8.98
C LEU A 99 -10.31 4.96 -9.60
N GLY A 100 -11.39 5.05 -8.82
CA GLY A 100 -12.76 4.85 -9.30
C GLY A 100 -13.16 5.88 -10.37
N GLU A 101 -12.88 7.16 -10.15
CA GLU A 101 -13.15 8.24 -11.11
C GLU A 101 -12.39 8.03 -12.42
N ARG A 102 -11.10 7.67 -12.33
CA ARG A 102 -10.27 7.38 -13.50
C ARG A 102 -10.76 6.17 -14.27
N PHE A 103 -11.19 5.13 -13.55
CA PHE A 103 -11.77 3.94 -14.15
C PHE A 103 -13.05 4.28 -14.93
N GLY A 104 -13.97 5.00 -14.31
CA GLY A 104 -15.22 5.43 -14.95
C GLY A 104 -14.99 6.32 -16.17
N LYS A 105 -14.09 7.31 -16.07
CA LYS A 105 -13.73 8.18 -17.22
C LYS A 105 -13.11 7.39 -18.37
N ARG A 106 -12.16 6.50 -18.06
CA ARG A 106 -11.43 5.74 -19.09
C ARG A 106 -12.31 4.71 -19.79
N PHE A 107 -13.21 4.04 -19.06
CA PHE A 107 -14.00 2.91 -19.57
C PHE A 107 -15.50 3.21 -19.59
N ARG A 108 -15.85 4.47 -19.86
CA ARG A 108 -17.20 5.00 -19.71
C ARG A 108 -18.26 4.12 -20.36
N ASN A 109 -18.16 3.84 -21.67
CA ASN A 109 -19.23 3.06 -22.30
C ASN A 109 -19.19 1.58 -21.91
N ASN A 110 -18.04 1.01 -21.55
CA ASN A 110 -18.01 -0.38 -21.06
C ASN A 110 -18.77 -0.50 -19.74
N VAL A 111 -18.57 0.44 -18.82
CA VAL A 111 -19.32 0.51 -17.56
C VAL A 111 -20.80 0.72 -17.86
N HIS A 112 -21.15 1.64 -18.76
CA HIS A 112 -22.54 1.94 -19.12
C HIS A 112 -23.27 0.74 -19.77
N LYS A 113 -22.62 0.05 -20.72
CA LYS A 113 -23.15 -1.15 -21.41
C LYS A 113 -23.32 -2.33 -20.45
N ASN A 114 -22.56 -2.36 -19.36
CA ASN A 114 -22.57 -3.43 -18.37
C ASN A 114 -23.12 -2.98 -17.01
N ALA A 115 -23.93 -1.91 -16.99
CA ALA A 115 -24.62 -1.48 -15.78
C ALA A 115 -25.42 -2.65 -15.19
N GLY A 116 -25.27 -2.89 -13.88
CA GLY A 116 -25.88 -4.04 -13.19
C GLY A 116 -25.16 -5.38 -13.36
N LYS A 117 -24.05 -5.43 -14.11
CA LYS A 117 -23.19 -6.61 -14.22
C LYS A 117 -21.83 -6.44 -13.54
N ILE A 118 -21.66 -5.34 -12.79
CA ILE A 118 -20.42 -5.04 -12.09
C ILE A 118 -20.43 -5.77 -10.76
N MET A 119 -19.41 -6.60 -10.53
CA MET A 119 -19.21 -7.34 -9.29
C MET A 119 -17.94 -6.86 -8.59
N PHE A 120 -18.03 -6.69 -7.27
CA PHE A 120 -16.89 -6.34 -6.43
C PHE A 120 -16.78 -7.28 -5.23
N GLU A 121 -15.72 -8.06 -5.20
CA GLU A 121 -15.45 -9.00 -4.12
C GLU A 121 -14.37 -8.46 -3.18
N THR A 122 -14.52 -8.68 -1.88
CA THR A 122 -13.57 -8.19 -0.87
C THR A 122 -13.20 -9.27 0.13
N THR A 123 -12.05 -9.11 0.78
CA THR A 123 -11.77 -9.86 2.02
C THR A 123 -12.62 -9.31 3.16
N SER A 124 -12.77 -10.06 4.25
CA SER A 124 -13.47 -9.62 5.47
C SER A 124 -12.85 -8.39 6.15
N LYS A 125 -11.61 -8.03 5.81
CA LYS A 125 -10.87 -6.92 6.44
C LYS A 125 -11.52 -5.56 6.16
N ASP A 126 -11.68 -4.74 7.18
CA ASP A 126 -12.34 -3.42 7.07
C ASP A 126 -11.71 -2.52 6.01
N ARG A 127 -10.37 -2.51 5.94
CA ARG A 127 -9.63 -1.75 4.92
C ARG A 127 -9.97 -2.14 3.48
N THR A 128 -10.28 -3.41 3.18
CA THR A 128 -10.70 -3.80 1.82
C THR A 128 -12.12 -3.38 1.54
N LYS A 129 -13.01 -3.47 2.54
CA LYS A 129 -14.40 -2.98 2.43
C LYS A 129 -14.44 -1.46 2.23
N GLN A 130 -13.59 -0.72 2.93
CA GLN A 130 -13.46 0.74 2.80
C GLN A 130 -12.85 1.14 1.46
N SER A 131 -11.79 0.46 1.00
CA SER A 131 -11.24 0.65 -0.35
C SER A 131 -12.29 0.49 -1.44
N LYS A 132 -13.06 -0.61 -1.38
CA LYS A 132 -14.19 -0.86 -2.29
C LYS A 132 -15.21 0.27 -2.23
N SER A 133 -15.61 0.69 -1.03
CA SER A 133 -16.58 1.78 -0.86
C SER A 133 -16.12 3.08 -1.53
N LYS A 134 -14.85 3.47 -1.33
CA LYS A 134 -14.28 4.67 -1.93
C LYS A 134 -14.11 4.56 -3.45
N PHE A 135 -13.72 3.39 -3.95
CA PHE A 135 -13.67 3.14 -5.40
C PHE A 135 -15.06 3.27 -6.04
N CYS A 136 -16.08 2.60 -5.47
CA CYS A 136 -17.46 2.69 -5.95
C CYS A 136 -17.94 4.15 -5.96
N LEU A 137 -17.70 4.90 -4.88
CA LEU A 137 -18.05 6.32 -4.81
C LEU A 137 -17.39 7.13 -5.93
N GLY A 138 -16.11 6.90 -6.20
CA GLY A 138 -15.39 7.58 -7.28
C GLY A 138 -15.93 7.22 -8.67
N LEU A 139 -16.30 5.95 -8.87
CA LEU A 139 -16.96 5.51 -10.10
C LEU A 139 -18.31 6.21 -10.29
N GLU A 140 -19.11 6.29 -9.24
CA GLU A 140 -20.43 6.94 -9.27
C GLU A 140 -20.35 8.46 -9.46
N ASN A 141 -19.30 9.12 -8.97
CA ASN A 141 -19.08 10.56 -9.20
C ASN A 141 -19.03 10.91 -10.70
N VAL A 142 -18.55 10.00 -11.55
CA VAL A 142 -18.36 10.27 -12.99
C VAL A 142 -19.37 9.54 -13.88
N MET A 143 -19.92 8.42 -13.39
CA MET A 143 -20.87 7.58 -14.13
C MET A 143 -22.33 7.75 -13.68
N GLY A 144 -22.58 8.46 -12.58
CA GLY A 144 -23.85 8.38 -11.85
C GLY A 144 -23.98 7.06 -11.09
N LYS A 145 -25.06 6.91 -10.32
CA LYS A 145 -25.32 5.72 -9.48
C LYS A 145 -25.22 4.43 -10.30
N GLN A 146 -24.41 3.48 -9.83
CA GLN A 146 -24.20 2.20 -10.50
C GLN A 146 -24.82 1.06 -9.69
N SER A 147 -25.43 0.10 -10.36
CA SER A 147 -25.81 -1.17 -9.73
C SER A 147 -24.58 -2.06 -9.66
N ILE A 148 -24.01 -2.19 -8.46
CA ILE A 148 -22.79 -2.96 -8.18
C ILE A 148 -23.13 -4.06 -7.17
N THR A 149 -22.97 -5.31 -7.57
CA THR A 149 -23.09 -6.46 -6.68
C THR A 149 -21.82 -6.58 -5.85
N THR A 150 -21.96 -6.72 -4.53
CA THR A 150 -20.80 -6.85 -3.63
C THR A 150 -20.85 -8.13 -2.83
N SER A 151 -19.73 -8.84 -2.74
CA SER A 151 -19.57 -10.05 -1.93
C SER A 151 -18.33 -9.96 -1.03
N THR A 152 -18.25 -10.84 -0.04
CA THR A 152 -17.05 -11.04 0.77
C THR A 152 -16.65 -12.52 0.69
N ASP A 153 -15.45 -12.81 0.20
CA ASP A 153 -14.94 -14.17 0.08
C ASP A 153 -13.45 -14.24 0.48
N ASP A 154 -13.23 -14.65 1.73
CA ASP A 154 -11.88 -14.85 2.25
C ASP A 154 -11.26 -16.17 1.75
N ARG A 155 -12.05 -17.18 1.37
CA ARG A 155 -11.50 -18.44 0.84
C ARG A 155 -10.87 -18.22 -0.52
N LEU A 156 -11.51 -17.39 -1.36
CA LEU A 156 -10.96 -16.99 -2.65
C LEU A 156 -9.79 -16.02 -2.49
N LEU A 157 -9.96 -14.94 -1.72
CA LEU A 157 -9.01 -13.82 -1.71
C LEU A 157 -7.90 -13.94 -0.66
N ARG A 158 -8.07 -14.82 0.33
CA ARG A 158 -7.07 -15.16 1.36
C ARG A 158 -6.87 -16.67 1.43
N TYR A 159 -6.91 -17.36 0.29
CA TYR A 159 -6.78 -18.82 0.21
C TYR A 159 -5.58 -19.37 1.03
N TYR A 160 -4.51 -18.60 1.16
CA TYR A 160 -3.32 -18.96 1.94
C TYR A 160 -3.60 -19.11 3.45
N ASP A 161 -4.63 -18.46 4.00
CA ASP A 161 -5.06 -18.67 5.39
C ASP A 161 -5.90 -19.95 5.57
N TYR A 162 -6.54 -20.44 4.51
CA TYR A 162 -7.52 -21.53 4.56
C TYR A 162 -7.01 -22.85 3.95
N CYS A 163 -5.98 -22.78 3.11
CA CYS A 163 -5.37 -23.94 2.49
C CYS A 163 -4.48 -24.65 3.51
N GLY A 164 -4.95 -25.78 4.06
CA GLY A 164 -4.21 -26.54 5.08
C GLY A 164 -2.80 -26.94 4.66
N LYS A 165 -2.60 -27.24 3.36
CA LYS A 165 -1.27 -27.53 2.81
C LYS A 165 -0.36 -26.30 2.89
N TYR A 166 -0.85 -25.13 2.50
CA TYR A 166 -0.09 -23.88 2.59
C TYR A 166 0.24 -23.53 4.04
N VAL A 167 -0.75 -23.61 4.94
CA VAL A 167 -0.55 -23.31 6.37
C VAL A 167 0.55 -24.19 6.95
N LYS A 168 0.50 -25.50 6.67
CA LYS A 168 1.48 -26.46 7.21
C LYS A 168 2.87 -26.34 6.57
N GLU A 169 2.94 -26.30 5.25
CA GLU A 169 4.20 -26.44 4.51
C GLU A 169 4.91 -25.10 4.26
N VAL A 170 4.20 -23.99 4.35
CA VAL A 170 4.71 -22.64 4.05
C VAL A 170 4.62 -21.72 5.26
N ASP A 171 3.43 -21.44 5.78
CA ASP A 171 3.23 -20.41 6.82
C ASP A 171 3.83 -20.81 8.18
N GLN A 172 3.61 -22.05 8.60
CA GLN A 172 4.12 -22.61 9.86
C GLN A 172 5.47 -23.32 9.71
N ASN A 173 6.03 -23.34 8.50
CA ASN A 173 7.33 -23.96 8.26
C ASN A 173 8.45 -22.94 8.48
N ASN A 174 9.26 -23.18 9.52
CA ASN A 174 10.36 -22.31 9.90
C ASN A 174 11.47 -22.22 8.83
N GLU A 175 11.56 -23.21 7.94
CA GLU A 175 12.55 -23.21 6.85
C GLU A 175 12.14 -22.32 5.68
N THR A 176 10.85 -21.98 5.55
CA THR A 176 10.30 -21.16 4.44
C THR A 176 11.01 -19.82 4.31
N LEU A 177 11.41 -19.21 5.43
CA LEU A 177 12.04 -17.89 5.47
C LEU A 177 13.56 -17.96 5.66
N THR A 178 14.20 -19.13 5.46
CA THR A 178 15.66 -19.29 5.63
C THR A 178 16.45 -18.30 4.78
N GLU A 179 16.15 -18.20 3.47
CA GLU A 179 16.84 -17.27 2.57
C GLU A 179 16.54 -15.81 2.90
N PHE A 180 15.34 -15.51 3.40
CA PHE A 180 15.02 -14.19 3.91
C PHE A 180 15.93 -13.83 5.09
N TYR A 181 16.10 -14.71 6.08
CA TYR A 181 16.99 -14.46 7.21
C TYR A 181 18.47 -14.42 6.83
N LYS A 182 18.92 -15.23 5.86
CA LYS A 182 20.27 -15.13 5.31
C LYS A 182 20.50 -13.77 4.67
N PHE A 183 19.56 -13.29 3.86
CA PHE A 183 19.62 -11.95 3.28
C PHE A 183 19.63 -10.84 4.35
N LEU A 184 18.76 -10.95 5.38
CA LEU A 184 18.72 -9.97 6.48
C LEU A 184 20.03 -9.84 7.23
N ASN A 185 20.78 -10.94 7.36
CA ASN A 185 22.08 -10.99 8.03
C ASN A 185 23.26 -10.87 7.05
N GLY A 186 22.96 -10.77 5.75
CA GLY A 186 23.89 -10.70 4.65
C GLY A 186 24.62 -9.37 4.53
N VAL A 187 25.60 -9.33 3.62
CA VAL A 187 26.45 -8.16 3.39
C VAL A 187 25.66 -6.98 2.80
N GLU A 188 24.60 -7.27 2.04
CA GLU A 188 23.71 -6.30 1.43
C GLU A 188 22.99 -5.49 2.50
N MET A 189 22.42 -6.17 3.50
CA MET A 189 21.67 -5.49 4.55
C MET A 189 22.55 -4.82 5.59
N LYS A 190 23.70 -5.41 5.90
CA LYS A 190 24.76 -4.73 6.66
C LYS A 190 25.22 -3.45 5.96
N SER A 191 25.37 -3.47 4.64
CA SER A 191 25.72 -2.27 3.85
C SER A 191 24.65 -1.18 3.94
N VAL A 192 23.36 -1.55 3.83
CA VAL A 192 22.25 -0.59 4.01
C VAL A 192 22.26 0.02 5.41
N VAL A 193 22.41 -0.81 6.46
CA VAL A 193 22.48 -0.33 7.85
C VAL A 193 23.65 0.63 8.04
N ASN A 194 24.83 0.28 7.52
CA ASN A 194 26.01 1.14 7.63
C ASN A 194 25.82 2.49 6.92
N LYS A 195 25.23 2.50 5.73
CA LYS A 195 24.90 3.75 5.00
C LYS A 195 23.91 4.61 5.79
N VAL A 196 22.91 3.98 6.41
CA VAL A 196 21.92 4.66 7.25
C VAL A 196 22.57 5.23 8.51
N ARG A 197 23.39 4.45 9.22
CA ARG A 197 24.19 4.89 10.38
C ARG A 197 25.06 6.09 10.05
N GLN A 198 25.82 6.03 8.95
CA GLN A 198 26.68 7.13 8.49
C GLN A 198 25.87 8.39 8.15
N LYS A 199 24.72 8.22 7.49
CA LYS A 199 23.84 9.35 7.15
C LYS A 199 23.30 10.02 8.41
N ILE A 200 22.80 9.23 9.36
CA ILE A 200 22.18 9.74 10.59
C ILE A 200 23.23 10.26 11.58
N GLY A 201 24.39 9.62 11.65
CA GLY A 201 25.44 9.92 12.63
C GLY A 201 25.28 9.17 13.96
N THR A 202 24.71 7.96 13.95
CA THR A 202 24.49 7.15 15.16
C THR A 202 24.86 5.68 14.95
N SER A 203 25.35 5.02 16.02
CA SER A 203 25.65 3.58 16.03
C SER A 203 24.48 2.72 16.50
N GLU A 204 23.45 3.31 17.11
CA GLU A 204 22.29 2.65 17.77
C GLU A 204 21.40 1.80 16.83
N ILE A 205 21.70 1.75 15.54
CA ILE A 205 20.91 1.07 14.52
C ILE A 205 21.53 -0.30 14.18
N GLU A 206 21.13 -1.36 14.87
CA GLU A 206 21.74 -2.68 14.67
C GLU A 206 21.31 -3.43 13.39
N PRO A 207 22.24 -4.14 12.69
CA PRO A 207 21.92 -5.15 11.69
C PRO A 207 21.21 -6.36 12.30
N GLY A 208 20.42 -7.09 11.52
CA GLY A 208 19.72 -8.31 11.98
C GLY A 208 18.52 -8.04 12.89
N GLY A 209 18.38 -6.83 13.43
CA GLY A 209 17.10 -6.33 13.91
C GLY A 209 16.18 -6.14 12.70
N ASP A 210 15.12 -6.92 12.66
CA ASP A 210 13.85 -6.70 11.96
C ASP A 210 13.96 -5.55 10.93
N VAL A 211 13.89 -5.83 9.62
CA VAL A 211 13.81 -4.84 8.50
C VAL A 211 12.94 -3.63 8.88
N ALA A 212 12.01 -3.87 9.79
CA ALA A 212 11.29 -2.92 10.57
C ALA A 212 12.00 -1.71 11.19
N LYS A 213 13.19 -1.86 11.77
CA LYS A 213 13.92 -0.70 12.29
C LYS A 213 14.36 0.21 11.14
N ILE A 214 14.85 -0.38 10.05
CA ILE A 214 15.28 0.35 8.84
C ILE A 214 14.09 1.01 8.13
N ILE A 215 12.95 0.31 7.99
CA ILE A 215 11.72 0.90 7.40
C ILE A 215 11.15 2.01 8.28
N ALA A 216 11.16 1.85 9.62
CA ALA A 216 10.73 2.90 10.54
C ALA A 216 11.59 4.15 10.40
N ILE A 217 12.92 3.96 10.36
CA ILE A 217 13.92 5.00 10.09
C ILE A 217 13.67 5.66 8.73
N VAL A 218 13.54 4.89 7.65
CA VAL A 218 13.23 5.43 6.31
C VAL A 218 11.92 6.21 6.34
N ASN A 219 10.88 5.81 7.09
CA ASN A 219 9.65 6.60 7.21
C ASN A 219 9.81 7.90 8.03
N VAL A 220 10.66 7.91 9.07
CA VAL A 220 11.06 9.15 9.75
C VAL A 220 11.73 10.10 8.75
N PHE A 221 12.58 9.54 7.89
CA PHE A 221 13.47 10.28 6.99
C PHE A 221 12.97 10.49 5.56
N VAL A 222 11.90 9.85 5.09
CA VAL A 222 11.25 10.17 3.80
C VAL A 222 10.65 11.58 3.85
N ASN A 223 10.37 12.10 5.06
CA ASN A 223 10.05 13.52 5.27
C ASN A 223 11.25 14.47 5.20
N LEU A 224 12.51 13.97 5.23
CA LEU A 224 13.71 14.78 4.95
C LEU A 224 13.88 15.09 3.47
N VAL A 225 13.42 14.21 2.57
CA VAL A 225 13.66 14.36 1.12
C VAL A 225 12.56 15.22 0.47
N LYS A 226 11.47 15.49 1.18
CA LYS A 226 10.36 16.35 0.72
C LYS A 226 10.42 17.78 1.27
N ARG A 227 11.54 18.19 1.86
CA ARG A 227 11.82 19.57 2.27
C ARG A 227 13.12 20.04 1.66
#